data_AF-A0A2J2H607-F1
#
_entry.id   AF-A0A2J2H607-F1
#
_cell.length_a   1.000
_cell.length_b   1.000
_cell.length_c   1.000
_cell.angle_alpha   90.00
_cell.angle_beta   90.00
_cell.angle_gamma   90.00
#
_symmetry.space_group_name_H-M   'P 1'
#
loop_
_entity.id
_entity.type
_entity.pdbx_description
1 polymer ?
#
loop_
_entity_poly.entity_id
_entity_poly.type
_entity_poly.pdbx_seq_one_letter_code
_entity_poly.pdbx_strand_id
1 'polypeptide(L)'
;MVTGVVEPLTTVTDIADNGTPVTNLTADIIRKWRAWLEEAVEDPDKLWGRGAPEDLLRWLVGKNLIIYNMHYREQQFWIDEPPPERDQELGVGRYIAWQTPLHREAVRQALREASA
;
A
#
# COMPACT_ATOMS: atom_id res chain seq x y z
N MET A 1 -44.35 -14.41 23.94
CA MET A 1 -44.47 -13.44 22.83
C MET A 1 -43.33 -12.45 22.97
N VAL A 2 -42.33 -12.51 22.10
CA VAL A 2 -41.25 -11.50 22.03
C VAL A 2 -41.25 -11.03 20.58
N THR A 3 -41.75 -9.84 20.35
CA THR A 3 -41.75 -9.18 19.04
C THR A 3 -40.36 -8.61 18.81
N GLY A 4 -39.49 -9.37 18.15
CA GLY A 4 -38.23 -8.85 17.62
C GLY A 4 -38.50 -8.15 16.31
N VAL A 5 -38.42 -6.82 16.30
CA VAL A 5 -38.39 -6.03 15.07
C VAL A 5 -37.05 -6.35 14.39
N VAL A 6 -37.09 -7.04 13.25
CA VAL A 6 -35.94 -7.14 12.34
C VAL A 6 -35.86 -5.83 11.56
N GLU A 7 -34.91 -4.97 11.93
CA GLU A 7 -34.58 -3.81 11.12
C GLU A 7 -33.90 -4.26 9.81
N PRO A 8 -34.15 -3.58 8.68
CA PRO A 8 -33.54 -3.94 7.41
C PRO A 8 -32.03 -3.64 7.47
N LEU A 9 -31.22 -4.58 7.00
CA LEU A 9 -29.79 -4.40 6.80
C LEU A 9 -29.55 -3.27 5.78
N THR A 10 -29.44 -2.05 6.29
CA THR A 10 -29.12 -0.87 5.50
C THR A 10 -27.61 -0.85 5.26
N THR A 11 -27.21 -1.12 4.02
CA THR A 11 -25.90 -0.84 3.40
C THR A 11 -24.66 -1.55 3.98
N VAL A 12 -23.90 -2.17 3.06
CA VAL A 12 -22.58 -2.80 3.26
C VAL A 12 -21.53 -1.73 3.60
N THR A 13 -21.64 -1.12 4.76
CA THR A 13 -20.64 -0.17 5.30
C THR A 13 -20.37 -0.38 6.79
N ASP A 14 -21.08 -1.29 7.45
CA ASP A 14 -21.00 -1.51 8.91
C ASP A 14 -20.17 -2.74 9.34
N ILE A 15 -19.16 -3.12 8.55
CA ILE A 15 -18.08 -3.98 9.06
C ILE A 15 -16.79 -3.15 9.07
N ALA A 16 -16.73 -2.20 10.00
CA ALA A 16 -15.52 -1.44 10.30
C ALA A 16 -15.34 -1.37 11.81
N ASP A 17 -14.64 -2.35 12.36
CA ASP A 17 -13.92 -2.16 13.61
C ASP A 17 -12.68 -1.30 13.30
N ASN A 18 -12.59 -0.13 13.95
CA ASN A 18 -11.51 0.88 13.92
C ASN A 18 -11.38 1.86 12.73
N GLY A 19 -12.46 2.59 12.42
CA GLY A 19 -12.53 4.06 12.58
C GLY A 19 -11.43 5.00 12.03
N THR A 20 -10.52 4.59 11.15
CA THR A 20 -9.66 5.53 10.39
C THR A 20 -9.80 5.27 8.88
N PRO A 21 -10.01 6.32 8.05
CA PRO A 21 -9.94 6.15 6.61
C PRO A 21 -8.57 5.56 6.27
N VAL A 22 -8.57 4.44 5.56
CA VAL A 22 -7.38 3.64 5.20
C VAL A 22 -6.34 4.43 4.38
N THR A 23 -6.65 5.68 4.02
CA THR A 23 -5.92 6.50 3.04
C THR A 23 -5.68 7.95 3.49
N ASN A 24 -5.75 8.31 4.78
CA ASN A 24 -5.40 9.68 5.16
C ASN A 24 -3.86 9.86 5.23
N LEU A 25 -3.21 9.92 4.05
CA LEU A 25 -1.87 10.47 3.87
C LEU A 25 -1.93 11.92 4.32
N THR A 26 -1.57 12.19 5.57
CA THR A 26 -1.57 13.56 6.07
C THR A 26 -0.50 14.37 5.35
N ALA A 27 -0.77 15.66 5.12
CA ALA A 27 0.17 16.56 4.46
C ALA A 27 1.56 16.56 5.14
N ASP A 28 1.62 16.36 6.46
CA ASP A 28 2.87 16.23 7.20
C ASP A 28 3.67 14.97 6.84
N ILE A 29 3.01 13.82 6.64
CA ILE A 29 3.68 12.58 6.22
C ILE A 29 4.24 12.74 4.81
N ILE A 30 3.43 13.30 3.90
CA ILE A 30 3.86 13.59 2.53
C ILE A 30 5.06 14.53 2.54
N ARG A 31 5.00 15.63 3.28
CA ARG A 31 6.10 16.60 3.38
C ARG A 31 7.37 15.98 3.97
N LYS A 32 7.23 15.18 5.05
CA LYS A 32 8.37 14.53 5.72
C LYS A 32 9.09 13.55 4.81
N TRP A 33 8.35 12.79 3.99
CA TRP A 33 8.88 11.67 3.22
C TRP A 33 8.81 11.84 1.70
N ARG A 34 8.54 13.06 1.22
CA ARG A 34 8.30 13.38 -0.19
C ARG A 34 9.27 12.70 -1.15
N ALA A 35 10.58 12.93 -0.99
CA ALA A 35 11.59 12.40 -1.90
C ALA A 35 11.57 10.87 -1.99
N TRP A 36 11.36 10.19 -0.85
CA TRP A 36 11.25 8.73 -0.83
C TRP A 36 9.97 8.24 -1.50
N LEU A 37 8.84 8.91 -1.25
CA LEU A 37 7.56 8.54 -1.84
C LEU A 37 7.56 8.78 -3.36
N GLU A 38 8.17 9.87 -3.83
CA GLU A 38 8.34 10.20 -5.26
C GLU A 38 9.19 9.15 -5.98
N GLU A 39 10.30 8.71 -5.39
CA GLU A 39 11.09 7.61 -5.95
C GLU A 39 10.32 6.28 -5.92
N ALA A 40 9.58 6.01 -4.84
CA ALA A 40 8.88 4.73 -4.64
C ALA A 40 7.63 4.55 -5.52
N VAL A 41 6.95 5.64 -5.92
CA VAL A 41 5.85 5.55 -6.89
C VAL A 41 6.33 5.19 -8.29
N GLU A 42 7.60 5.45 -8.62
CA GLU A 42 8.20 5.04 -9.90
C GLU A 42 8.90 3.67 -9.81
N ASP A 43 9.54 3.37 -8.67
CA ASP A 43 10.19 2.09 -8.41
C ASP A 43 10.15 1.75 -6.91
N PRO A 44 9.28 0.84 -6.44
CA PRO A 44 9.14 0.55 -5.00
C PRO A 44 10.42 -0.03 -4.38
N ASP A 45 11.31 -0.65 -5.17
CA ASP A 45 12.60 -1.14 -4.66
C ASP A 45 13.55 -0.01 -4.25
N LYS A 46 13.23 1.26 -4.54
CA LYS A 46 14.01 2.40 -4.00
C LYS A 46 13.94 2.46 -2.48
N LEU A 47 12.88 1.91 -1.88
CA LEU A 47 12.75 1.75 -0.44
C LEU A 47 13.61 0.59 0.12
N TRP A 48 14.21 -0.24 -0.74
CA TRP A 48 15.05 -1.37 -0.35
C TRP A 48 16.55 -1.01 -0.37
N GLY A 49 17.29 -1.40 0.69
CA GLY A 49 18.76 -1.37 0.71
C GLY A 49 19.44 0.01 0.69
N ARG A 50 18.70 1.10 0.44
CA ARG A 50 19.22 2.48 0.40
C ARG A 50 19.21 3.22 1.74
N GLY A 51 18.88 2.54 2.83
CA GLY A 51 18.69 3.18 4.13
C GLY A 51 17.41 4.01 4.20
N ALA A 52 16.35 3.57 3.50
CA ALA A 52 15.03 4.15 3.66
C ALA A 52 14.68 4.20 5.16
N PRO A 53 14.17 5.33 5.67
CA PRO A 53 13.90 5.51 7.09
C PRO A 53 12.99 4.42 7.64
N GLU A 54 13.37 3.80 8.75
CA GLU A 54 12.62 2.69 9.34
C GLU A 54 11.18 3.10 9.70
N ASP A 55 11.00 4.32 10.21
CA ASP A 55 9.68 4.90 10.48
C ASP A 55 8.79 4.99 9.25
N LEU A 56 9.38 5.31 8.08
CA LEU A 56 8.64 5.35 6.81
C LEU A 56 8.19 3.94 6.42
N LEU A 57 9.11 2.95 6.48
CA LEU A 57 8.80 1.56 6.15
C LEU A 57 7.73 0.99 7.07
N ARG A 58 7.87 1.18 8.39
CA ARG A 58 6.88 0.76 9.39
C ARG A 58 5.52 1.41 9.14
N TRP A 59 5.50 2.68 8.76
CA TRP A 59 4.25 3.38 8.45
C TRP A 59 3.60 2.84 7.17
N LEU A 60 4.35 2.65 6.09
CA LEU A 60 3.84 2.13 4.81
C LEU A 60 3.28 0.70 4.97
N VAL A 61 4.00 -0.16 5.68
CA VAL A 61 3.56 -1.53 5.99
C VAL A 61 2.35 -1.50 6.93
N GLY A 62 2.39 -0.69 7.98
CA GLY A 62 1.29 -0.56 8.95
C GLY A 62 0.01 0.02 8.36
N LYS A 63 0.11 0.78 7.27
CA LYS A 63 -1.03 1.25 6.46
C LYS A 63 -1.39 0.32 5.30
N ASN A 64 -0.74 -0.83 5.19
CA ASN A 64 -0.96 -1.81 4.12
C ASN A 64 -0.80 -1.20 2.72
N LEU A 65 0.11 -0.23 2.58
CA LEU A 65 0.40 0.41 1.29
C LEU A 65 1.42 -0.40 0.49
N ILE A 66 2.33 -1.09 1.17
CA ILE A 66 3.37 -1.91 0.54
C ILE A 66 3.45 -3.31 1.17
N ILE A 67 3.88 -4.26 0.36
CA ILE A 67 4.46 -5.53 0.79
C ILE A 67 5.98 -5.31 0.85
N TYR A 68 6.57 -5.55 2.01
CA TYR A 68 8.01 -5.41 2.24
C TYR A 68 8.68 -6.78 2.36
N ASN A 69 9.92 -6.90 1.87
CA ASN A 69 10.72 -8.13 1.90
C ASN A 69 10.02 -9.31 1.21
N MET A 70 9.58 -9.10 -0.03
CA MET A 70 9.03 -10.17 -0.86
C MET A 70 10.05 -11.30 -1.06
N HIS A 71 9.56 -12.53 -0.98
CA HIS A 71 10.36 -13.72 -1.24
C HIS A 71 10.78 -13.81 -2.72
N TYR A 72 11.90 -14.49 -2.96
CA TYR A 72 12.40 -14.74 -4.30
C TYR A 72 11.38 -15.53 -5.15
N ARG A 73 11.28 -15.17 -6.43
CA ARG A 73 10.36 -15.79 -7.41
C ARG A 73 11.07 -16.88 -8.20
N GLU A 74 11.74 -17.79 -7.49
CA GLU A 74 12.48 -18.88 -8.11
C GLU A 74 11.54 -19.99 -8.58
N GLN A 75 11.82 -20.61 -9.74
CA GLN A 75 11.00 -21.67 -10.33
C GLN A 75 10.70 -22.82 -9.36
N GLN A 76 11.63 -23.15 -8.46
CA GLN A 76 11.44 -24.22 -7.47
C GLN A 76 10.30 -23.95 -6.47
N PHE A 77 9.84 -22.70 -6.33
CA PHE A 77 8.74 -22.31 -5.46
C PHE A 77 7.37 -22.25 -6.16
N TRP A 78 7.32 -22.54 -7.46
CA TRP A 78 6.11 -22.43 -8.28
C TRP A 78 5.82 -23.72 -9.03
N ILE A 79 4.54 -24.10 -9.08
CA ILE A 79 4.07 -25.26 -9.85
C ILE A 79 4.20 -24.96 -11.36
N ASP A 80 3.89 -23.72 -11.76
CA ASP A 80 3.96 -23.21 -13.13
C ASP A 80 5.06 -22.13 -13.26
N GLU A 81 4.95 -21.25 -14.26
CA GLU A 81 5.86 -20.11 -14.42
C GLU A 81 5.70 -19.12 -13.24
N PRO A 82 6.79 -18.75 -12.55
CA PRO A 82 6.74 -17.76 -11.49
C PRO A 82 6.32 -16.40 -12.05
N PRO A 83 5.65 -15.55 -11.25
CA PRO A 83 5.38 -14.18 -11.66
C PRO A 83 6.70 -13.44 -11.95
N PRO A 84 6.69 -12.46 -12.86
CA PRO A 84 7.89 -11.73 -13.25
C PRO A 84 8.55 -11.11 -12.02
N GLU A 85 9.89 -11.06 -11.97
CA GLU A 85 10.61 -10.48 -10.83
C GLU A 85 10.31 -8.99 -10.58
N ARG A 86 9.91 -8.26 -11.62
CA ARG A 86 9.54 -6.84 -11.54
C ARG A 86 8.46 -6.55 -12.57
N ASP A 87 7.53 -5.70 -12.19
CA ASP A 87 6.53 -5.11 -13.07
C ASP A 87 6.25 -3.68 -12.56
N GLN A 88 6.92 -2.70 -13.16
CA GLN A 88 6.80 -1.31 -12.72
C GLN A 88 5.45 -0.70 -13.06
N GLU A 89 4.76 -1.19 -14.09
CA GLU A 89 3.42 -0.71 -14.45
C GLU A 89 2.39 -1.08 -13.38
N LEU A 90 2.58 -2.24 -12.73
CA LEU A 90 1.76 -2.67 -11.58
C LEU A 90 2.32 -2.20 -10.22
N GLY A 91 3.52 -1.62 -10.18
CA GLY A 91 4.14 -1.17 -8.94
C GLY A 91 4.75 -2.35 -8.15
N VAL A 92 5.29 -3.33 -8.85
CA VAL A 92 5.92 -4.53 -8.29
C VAL A 92 7.43 -4.47 -8.52
N GLY A 93 8.18 -4.36 -7.43
CA GLY A 93 9.62 -4.54 -7.42
C GLY A 93 10.02 -6.00 -7.18
N ARG A 94 11.31 -6.20 -6.99
CA ARG A 94 11.94 -7.47 -6.61
C ARG A 94 11.75 -7.75 -5.12
N TYR A 95 11.85 -6.74 -4.27
CA TYR A 95 11.80 -6.88 -2.81
C TYR A 95 10.61 -6.15 -2.19
N ILE A 96 10.12 -5.09 -2.84
CA ILE A 96 8.99 -4.30 -2.37
C ILE A 96 7.97 -4.17 -3.49
N ALA A 97 6.69 -4.28 -3.15
CA ALA A 97 5.58 -3.99 -4.06
C ALA A 97 4.57 -3.09 -3.38
N TRP A 98 3.87 -2.27 -4.15
CA TRP A 98 2.62 -1.67 -3.69
C TRP A 98 1.57 -2.77 -3.49
N GLN A 99 0.74 -2.64 -2.46
CA GLN A 99 -0.28 -3.65 -2.14
C GLN A 99 -1.26 -3.84 -3.30
N THR A 100 -1.60 -2.74 -3.99
CA THR A 100 -2.29 -2.76 -5.28
C THR A 100 -1.80 -1.58 -6.13
N PRO A 101 -1.97 -1.62 -7.47
CA PRO A 101 -1.69 -0.47 -8.33
C PRO A 101 -2.45 0.80 -7.90
N LEU A 102 -3.65 0.65 -7.32
CA LEU A 102 -4.45 1.77 -6.84
C LEU A 102 -3.81 2.47 -5.63
N HIS A 103 -3.16 1.74 -4.72
CA HIS A 103 -2.43 2.35 -3.60
C HIS A 103 -1.27 3.23 -4.09
N ARG A 104 -0.54 2.77 -5.12
CA ARG A 104 0.50 3.57 -5.78
C ARG A 104 -0.06 4.87 -6.35
N GLU A 105 -1.15 4.77 -7.13
CA GLU A 105 -1.76 5.96 -7.74
C GLU A 105 -2.33 6.92 -6.69
N ALA A 106 -2.88 6.42 -5.58
CA ALA A 106 -3.33 7.26 -4.48
C ALA A 106 -2.17 8.07 -3.87
N VAL A 107 -1.01 7.44 -3.66
CA VAL A 107 0.20 8.15 -3.17
C VAL A 107 0.70 9.16 -4.20
N ARG A 108 0.75 8.79 -5.49
CA ARG A 108 1.14 9.69 -6.58
C ARG A 108 0.23 10.92 -6.65
N GLN A 109 -1.09 10.72 -6.52
CA GLN A 109 -2.06 11.80 -6.54
C GLN A 109 -1.89 12.72 -5.33
N ALA A 110 -1.73 12.15 -4.13
CA ALA A 110 -1.49 12.93 -2.92
C ALA A 110 -0.19 13.75 -2.98
N LEU A 111 0.88 13.21 -3.59
CA LEU A 111 2.13 13.94 -3.83
C LEU A 111 1.95 15.14 -4.76
N ARG A 112 1.10 15.01 -5.80
CA ARG A 112 0.76 16.09 -6.74
C ARG A 112 -0.05 17.19 -6.05
N GLU A 113 -1.08 16.81 -5.30
CA GLU A 113 -1.93 17.75 -4.56
C GLU A 113 -1.14 18.54 -3.51
N ALA A 114 -0.18 17.91 -2.84
CA ALA A 114 0.69 18.59 -1.88
C ALA A 114 1.77 19.49 -2.53
N SER A 115 1.92 19.45 -3.86
CA SER A 115 2.83 20.30 -4.64
C SER A 115 2.12 21.46 -5.35
N ALA A 116 0.78 21.45 -5.36
CA ALA A 116 -0.07 22.50 -5.92
C ALA A 116 -0.29 23.62 -4.90
#